data_AF-A0A357F4W6-F1
#
_entry.id   AF-A0A357F4W6-F1
#
_cell.length_a   1.000
_cell.length_b   1.000
_cell.length_c   1.000
_cell.angle_alpha   90.00
_cell.angle_beta   90.00
_cell.angle_gamma   90.00
#
_symmetry.space_group_name_H-M   'P 1'
#
loop_
_entity.id
_entity.type
_entity.pdbx_description
1 polymer ?
#
loop_
_entity_poly.entity_id
_entity_poly.type
_entity_poly.pdbx_seq_one_letter_code
_entity_poly.pdbx_strand_id
1 'polypeptide(L)'
;MILGTSRKLFGGGAVKFGGIIMKRIGFVGILLSILAAAAFAQAPAPPQTSLKVGDKAPDFTLNDTKGKPVKLSDFQGKKTVVLAFYVLAFTGG
;
A
#
# COMPACT_ATOMS: atom_id res chain seq x y z
N MET A 1 5.42 -78.84 -28.52
CA MET A 1 5.24 -79.43 -27.18
C MET A 1 6.62 -79.41 -26.52
N ILE A 2 6.99 -78.60 -25.53
CA ILE A 2 6.28 -77.83 -24.50
C ILE A 2 7.01 -76.51 -24.23
N LEU A 3 6.18 -75.51 -23.90
CA LEU A 3 6.47 -74.15 -23.46
C LEU A 3 7.04 -74.17 -22.02
N GLY A 4 8.23 -73.61 -21.81
CA GLY A 4 8.88 -73.51 -20.50
C GLY A 4 8.74 -72.13 -19.87
N THR A 5 7.61 -71.91 -19.21
CA THR A 5 7.23 -70.74 -18.42
C THR A 5 8.05 -70.54 -17.15
N SER A 6 8.13 -69.26 -16.73
CA SER A 6 8.29 -68.78 -15.35
C SER A 6 9.71 -68.59 -14.81
N ARG A 7 10.21 -67.34 -14.95
CA ARG A 7 11.12 -66.74 -13.97
C ARG A 7 10.39 -65.55 -13.30
N LYS A 8 9.82 -65.82 -12.13
CA LYS A 8 9.23 -64.85 -11.20
C LYS A 8 10.35 -64.21 -10.41
N LEU A 9 10.69 -62.95 -10.64
CA LEU A 9 11.62 -62.22 -9.78
C LEU A 9 11.28 -60.72 -9.76
N PHE A 10 10.83 -60.26 -8.58
CA PHE A 10 10.81 -58.88 -8.07
C PHE A 10 9.96 -57.87 -8.88
N GLY A 11 8.92 -57.24 -8.32
CA GLY A 11 8.94 -56.46 -7.09
C GLY A 11 9.08 -54.97 -7.48
N GLY A 12 8.06 -54.16 -7.17
CA GLY A 12 8.17 -52.70 -7.25
C GLY A 12 7.02 -52.02 -7.98
N GLY A 13 5.96 -51.68 -7.25
CA GLY A 13 5.01 -50.67 -7.69
C GLY A 13 5.74 -49.34 -7.86
N ALA A 14 5.92 -48.90 -9.10
CA ALA A 14 6.38 -47.57 -9.40
C ALA A 14 5.22 -46.59 -9.10
N VAL A 15 5.18 -46.11 -7.86
CA VAL A 15 4.27 -45.02 -7.50
C VAL A 15 4.75 -43.77 -8.24
N LYS A 16 3.94 -43.27 -9.18
CA LYS A 16 4.20 -42.03 -9.92
C LYS A 16 4.01 -40.81 -9.02
N PHE A 17 4.96 -40.57 -8.12
CA PHE A 17 5.01 -39.42 -7.21
C PHE A 17 5.67 -38.16 -7.82
N GLY A 18 5.70 -38.02 -9.16
CA GLY A 18 6.45 -36.95 -9.84
C GLY A 18 5.67 -35.70 -10.28
N GLY A 19 4.33 -35.69 -10.22
CA GLY A 19 3.52 -34.65 -10.90
C GLY A 19 2.98 -33.50 -10.02
N ILE A 20 2.87 -33.70 -8.71
CA ILE A 20 2.13 -32.78 -7.82
C ILE A 20 3.06 -31.74 -7.18
N ILE A 21 4.32 -32.09 -6.93
CA ILE A 21 5.27 -31.25 -6.21
C ILE A 21 5.77 -30.10 -7.13
N MET A 22 6.04 -30.38 -8.40
CA MET A 22 6.53 -29.38 -9.37
C MET A 22 5.51 -28.25 -9.66
N LYS A 23 4.21 -28.57 -9.61
CA LYS A 23 3.11 -27.63 -9.91
C LYS A 23 2.83 -26.65 -8.76
N ARG A 24 3.14 -27.04 -7.51
CA ARG A 24 2.99 -26.21 -6.30
C ARG A 24 4.13 -25.22 -6.13
N ILE A 25 5.35 -25.60 -6.49
CA ILE A 25 6.53 -24.71 -6.45
C ILE A 25 6.39 -23.58 -7.49
N GLY A 26 5.90 -23.89 -8.70
CA GLY A 26 5.54 -22.88 -9.69
C GLY A 26 4.43 -21.94 -9.19
N PHE A 27 3.43 -22.47 -8.48
CA PHE A 27 2.34 -21.66 -7.92
C PHE A 27 2.80 -20.74 -6.78
N VAL A 28 3.67 -21.21 -5.90
CA VAL A 28 4.24 -20.40 -4.80
C VAL A 28 5.19 -19.33 -5.34
N GLY A 29 6.01 -19.65 -6.35
CA GLY A 29 6.87 -18.67 -7.03
C GLY A 29 6.06 -17.57 -7.74
N ILE A 30 4.96 -17.94 -8.40
CA ILE A 30 4.04 -16.99 -9.02
C ILE A 30 3.33 -16.15 -7.94
N LEU A 31 2.87 -16.74 -6.83
CA LEU A 31 2.26 -15.99 -5.73
C LEU A 31 3.24 -14.98 -5.09
N LEU A 32 4.49 -15.39 -4.89
CA LEU A 32 5.56 -14.52 -4.38
C LEU A 32 5.88 -13.37 -5.35
N SER A 33 5.87 -13.64 -6.66
CA SER A 33 6.09 -12.60 -7.67
C SER A 33 4.97 -11.55 -7.71
N ILE A 34 3.72 -11.98 -7.50
CA ILE A 34 2.56 -11.07 -7.45
C ILE A 34 2.57 -10.24 -6.15
N LEU A 35 3.00 -10.83 -5.03
CA LEU A 35 3.11 -10.12 -3.76
C LEU A 35 4.23 -9.08 -3.78
N ALA A 36 5.35 -9.36 -4.45
CA ALA A 36 6.42 -8.39 -4.63
C ALA A 36 5.96 -7.16 -5.43
N ALA A 37 5.19 -7.35 -6.51
CA ALA A 37 4.68 -6.24 -7.34
C ALA A 37 3.71 -5.30 -6.58
N ALA A 38 2.91 -5.83 -5.65
CA ALA A 38 1.97 -5.04 -4.85
C ALA A 38 2.68 -4.08 -3.87
N ALA A 39 3.86 -4.46 -3.36
CA ALA A 39 4.63 -3.62 -2.43
C ALA A 39 5.26 -2.39 -3.11
N PHE A 40 5.52 -2.44 -4.42
CA PHE A 40 6.07 -1.31 -5.18
C PHE A 40 5.00 -0.37 -5.75
N ALA A 41 3.71 -0.74 -5.67
CA ALA A 41 2.61 0.02 -6.27
C ALA A 41 1.90 0.97 -5.29
N GLN A 42 2.23 0.95 -4.00
CA GLN A 42 1.65 1.88 -3.03
C GLN A 42 2.38 3.23 -3.06
N ALA A 43 2.11 4.02 -4.11
CA ALA A 43 2.39 5.45 -4.05
C ALA A 43 1.51 6.09 -2.95
N PRO A 44 2.07 6.95 -2.07
CA PRO A 44 1.25 7.66 -1.09
C PRO A 44 0.21 8.50 -1.83
N ALA A 45 -1.07 8.32 -1.47
CA ALA A 45 -2.14 9.11 -2.04
C ALA A 45 -1.88 10.60 -1.74
N PRO A 46 -2.07 11.51 -2.72
CA PRO A 46 -1.90 12.93 -2.49
C PRO A 46 -2.86 13.39 -1.37
N PRO A 47 -2.43 14.32 -0.49
CA PRO A 47 -3.27 14.83 0.58
C PRO A 47 -4.55 15.43 -0.02
N GLN A 48 -5.70 14.96 0.46
CA GLN A 48 -6.99 15.38 -0.07
C GLN A 48 -7.37 16.75 0.51
N THR A 49 -7.14 17.81 -0.26
CA THR A 49 -7.56 19.19 0.08
C THR A 49 -8.92 19.51 -0.57
N SER A 50 -9.94 18.73 -0.27
CA SER A 50 -11.31 19.05 -0.72
C SER A 50 -11.94 20.07 0.23
N LEU A 51 -11.58 21.36 0.08
CA LEU A 51 -12.32 22.47 0.69
C LEU A 51 -13.29 23.06 -0.33
N LYS A 52 -14.56 23.16 0.03
CA LYS A 52 -15.61 23.79 -0.77
C LYS A 52 -16.07 25.08 -0.09
N VAL A 53 -16.66 25.98 -0.86
CA VAL A 53 -17.27 27.20 -0.30
C VAL A 53 -18.41 26.81 0.64
N GLY A 54 -18.40 27.38 1.84
CA GLY A 54 -19.36 27.08 2.89
C GLY A 54 -18.89 26.00 3.87
N ASP A 55 -17.83 25.26 3.56
CA ASP A 55 -17.24 24.32 4.51
C ASP A 55 -16.68 25.07 5.72
N LYS A 56 -16.83 24.46 6.90
CA LYS A 56 -16.19 24.98 8.11
C LYS A 56 -14.66 24.92 7.92
N ALA A 57 -14.00 26.06 8.10
CA ALA A 57 -12.54 26.13 8.04
C ALA A 57 -11.90 25.15 9.06
N PRO A 58 -10.92 24.33 8.64
CA PRO A 58 -10.18 23.45 9.54
C PRO A 58 -9.52 24.25 10.66
N ASP A 59 -9.60 23.73 11.89
CA ASP A 59 -8.99 24.38 13.04
C ASP A 59 -7.49 24.10 13.07
N PHE A 60 -6.69 25.11 13.37
CA PHE A 60 -5.25 24.99 13.51
C PHE A 60 -4.73 26.01 14.51
N THR A 61 -3.54 25.71 15.05
CA THR A 61 -2.79 26.58 15.95
C THR A 61 -1.42 26.83 15.34
N LEU A 62 -1.04 28.10 15.22
CA LEU A 62 0.27 28.53 14.75
C LEU A 62 0.89 29.49 15.75
N ASN A 63 2.21 29.54 15.77
CA ASN A 63 2.91 30.58 16.51
C ASN A 63 2.91 31.88 15.71
N ASP A 64 2.64 33.00 16.38
CA ASP A 64 2.82 34.33 15.81
C ASP A 64 4.31 34.70 15.70
N THR A 65 4.60 35.91 15.22
CA THR A 65 5.97 36.42 15.07
C THR A 65 6.73 36.58 16.40
N LYS A 66 6.04 36.48 17.54
CA LYS A 66 6.61 36.54 18.89
C LYS A 66 6.62 35.16 19.57
N GLY A 67 6.28 34.09 18.85
CA GLY A 67 6.20 32.73 19.37
C GLY A 67 4.96 32.44 20.20
N LYS A 68 3.96 33.32 20.23
CA LYS A 68 2.71 33.08 20.97
C LYS A 68 1.80 32.16 20.16
N PRO A 69 1.22 31.11 20.76
CA PRO A 69 0.26 30.27 20.06
C PRO A 69 -1.02 31.05 19.78
N VAL A 70 -1.48 30.99 18.53
CA VAL A 70 -2.71 31.61 18.04
C VAL A 70 -3.55 30.55 17.35
N LYS A 71 -4.83 30.46 17.74
CA LYS A 71 -5.75 29.44 17.24
C LYS A 71 -6.81 30.07 16.34
N LEU A 72 -7.13 29.41 15.22
CA LEU A 72 -8.15 29.91 14.30
C LEU A 72 -9.54 30.02 14.98
N SER A 73 -9.89 29.07 15.84
CA SER A 73 -11.16 29.08 16.57
C SER A 73 -11.39 30.32 17.42
N ASP A 74 -10.33 31.00 17.88
CA ASP A 74 -10.46 32.16 18.77
C ASP A 74 -11.11 33.36 18.08
N PHE A 75 -11.11 33.36 16.76
CA PHE A 75 -11.68 34.41 15.91
C PHE A 75 -13.04 34.06 15.32
N GLN A 76 -13.47 32.78 15.37
CA GLN A 76 -14.76 32.36 14.83
C GLN A 76 -15.92 33.12 15.51
N GLY A 77 -16.83 33.65 14.69
CA GLY A 77 -18.02 34.39 15.17
C GLY A 77 -17.73 35.79 15.74
N LYS A 78 -16.46 36.21 15.84
CA LYS A 78 -16.09 37.53 16.39
C LYS A 78 -15.73 38.54 15.31
N LYS A 79 -15.14 38.08 14.20
CA LYS A 79 -14.70 38.91 13.08
C LYS A 79 -14.50 38.08 11.81
N THR A 80 -14.51 38.76 10.66
CA THR A 80 -14.08 38.19 9.39
C THR A 80 -12.57 37.94 9.40
N VAL A 81 -12.15 36.78 8.89
CA VAL A 81 -10.74 36.37 8.84
C VAL A 81 -10.39 36.00 7.39
N VAL A 82 -9.23 36.46 6.93
CA VAL A 82 -8.64 36.09 5.63
C VAL A 82 -7.33 35.35 5.90
N LEU A 83 -7.14 34.19 5.25
CA LEU A 83 -5.93 33.38 5.34
C LEU A 83 -5.18 33.44 4.01
N ALA A 84 -3.91 33.83 4.06
CA ALA A 84 -3.00 33.85 2.91
C ALA A 84 -1.78 32.98 3.23
N PHE A 85 -1.44 32.09 2.31
CA PHE A 85 -0.28 31.20 2.43
C PHE A 85 0.80 31.65 1.45
N TYR A 86 2.00 31.86 1.97
CA TYR A 86 3.18 32.25 1.19
C TYR A 86 4.22 31.13 1.29
N VAL A 87 4.91 30.81 0.19
CA VAL A 87 5.91 29.74 0.16
C VAL A 87 7.17 30.15 0.91
N LEU A 88 7.63 31.38 0.70
CA LEU A 88 8.85 31.94 1.29
C LEU A 88 8.63 33.38 1.74
N ALA A 89 9.28 33.77 2.82
CA ALA A 89 9.36 35.16 3.24
C ALA A 89 10.27 35.97 2.30
N PHE A 90 10.02 37.28 2.18
CA PHE A 90 10.86 38.23 1.42
C PHE A 90 11.03 37.91 -0.08
N THR A 91 9.97 37.40 -0.72
CA THR A 91 9.94 37.19 -2.18
C THR A 91 9.01 38.20 -2.85
N GLY A 92 9.32 38.59 -4.10
CA GLY A 92 8.38 39.32 -4.94
C GLY A 92 7.26 38.38 -5.37
N GLY A 93 6.02 38.75 -5.04
CA GLY A 93 4.82 37.98 -5.37
C GLY A 93 4.40 38.09 -6.83
#